data_AF-A0ABD3PVF1-F1
#
_entry.id   AF-A0ABD3PVF1-F1
#
_cell.length_a   1.000
_cell.length_b   1.000
_cell.length_c   1.000
_cell.angle_alpha   90.00
_cell.angle_beta   90.00
_cell.angle_gamma   90.00
#
_symmetry.space_group_name_H-M   'P 1'
#
loop_
_entity.id
_entity.type
_entity.pdbx_description
1 polymer ?
#
loop_
_entity_poly.entity_id
_entity_poly.type
_entity_poly.pdbx_seq_one_letter_code
_entity_poly.pdbx_strand_id
1 'polypeptide(L)'
;MTSIRSTRTGPSPASVVAPADDDVVAIEEAEKAGGGKSDIPIRKKRKIPAPPAPAAATSSSSSSDEPAEAAAASAKKEEKKKKKAATHQQWTERTPLVRLWDPTSLAAANDEVGRRPFVVISWNVAGLRALVKNRPDALPDLVRRYDADVLCLQETKLQVENMNDPRLGLREYFEERMGGYDCHWSYSVERKGYSGTAMFIRRGGGVVGLDRGGGESSMKGKKKQAKLGAFFGSAESSDGGGGKRGVDGSSNAVDVPISHLRPVNVETELGLPEHDAEGRIITAEFPLFYLTNVYVPNSGQKLDRLGYRTERWDVDFLAMMRRLEEEGDKPVIWLGDLNVANGAKDTWNEGAKHLAKSAGTTAEERASFEVQLGAGFVDAFRYLHQDGRGHYTYWSQRAGNREPNKGLRLDYFICSRGLMEDGDGKKALVRDSYMVPDVLGSDHCPIVLEFDVIVNSTLL
;
A
#
# COMPACT_ATOMS: atom_id res chain seq x y z
N MET A 1 48.15 -21.70 -34.43
CA MET A 1 47.39 -22.44 -35.47
C MET A 1 46.00 -22.68 -34.88
N THR A 2 44.87 -22.21 -35.40
CA THR A 2 44.53 -21.38 -36.55
C THR A 2 43.16 -20.77 -36.26
N SER A 3 42.99 -19.50 -36.60
CA SER A 3 41.75 -18.73 -36.59
C SER A 3 40.77 -19.24 -37.65
N ILE A 4 39.45 -19.25 -37.39
CA ILE A 4 38.43 -19.07 -38.44
C ILE A 4 37.24 -18.25 -37.90
N ARG A 5 37.13 -17.03 -38.43
CA ARG A 5 35.92 -16.21 -38.55
C ARG A 5 34.95 -16.84 -39.56
N SER A 6 33.63 -16.66 -39.37
CA SER A 6 32.68 -16.74 -40.47
C SER A 6 31.64 -15.62 -40.40
N THR A 7 31.62 -14.82 -41.45
CA THR A 7 30.69 -13.74 -41.80
C THR A 7 29.92 -14.14 -43.06
N ARG A 8 28.61 -13.89 -43.11
CA ARG A 8 27.77 -13.73 -44.33
C ARG A 8 26.38 -13.23 -43.86
N THR A 9 25.91 -11.99 -44.06
CA THR A 9 25.55 -11.16 -45.24
C THR A 9 24.32 -11.61 -46.05
N GLY A 10 23.19 -10.90 -45.82
CA GLY A 10 22.17 -10.42 -46.81
C GLY A 10 21.05 -11.37 -47.25
N PRO A 11 19.88 -10.87 -47.74
CA PRO A 11 19.61 -9.50 -48.23
C PRO A 11 18.34 -8.78 -47.69
N SER A 12 18.26 -7.48 -48.01
CA SER A 12 17.14 -6.53 -47.88
C SER A 12 15.94 -6.87 -48.78
N PRO A 13 14.76 -6.24 -48.55
CA PRO A 13 14.28 -5.33 -49.61
C PRO A 13 13.68 -4.00 -49.13
N ALA A 14 14.15 -2.95 -49.80
CA ALA A 14 13.42 -1.87 -50.48
C ALA A 14 12.32 -1.05 -49.78
N SER A 15 12.63 0.24 -49.74
CA SER A 15 11.84 1.45 -49.52
C SER A 15 10.64 1.65 -50.45
N VAL A 16 9.59 2.28 -49.91
CA VAL A 16 8.68 3.14 -50.68
C VAL A 16 8.60 4.51 -50.01
N VAL A 17 8.67 5.54 -50.84
CA VAL A 17 8.86 6.97 -50.59
C VAL A 17 7.51 7.69 -50.36
N ALA A 18 7.57 8.79 -49.60
CA ALA A 18 6.52 9.74 -49.19
C ALA A 18 5.87 10.54 -50.37
N PRO A 19 4.95 11.52 -50.17
CA PRO A 19 5.11 12.77 -49.39
C PRO A 19 3.94 13.04 -48.40
N ALA A 20 4.08 13.74 -47.26
CA ALA A 20 4.40 15.16 -47.02
C ALA A 20 3.29 16.13 -47.50
N ASP A 21 2.62 16.78 -46.56
CA ASP A 21 2.22 18.19 -46.66
C ASP A 21 2.17 18.77 -45.23
N ASP A 22 3.11 19.69 -45.01
CA ASP A 22 3.19 20.62 -43.90
C ASP A 22 2.15 21.73 -44.11
N ASP A 23 1.57 22.24 -43.03
CA ASP A 23 1.34 23.69 -42.93
C ASP A 23 1.38 24.12 -41.46
N VAL A 24 2.45 24.86 -41.17
CA VAL A 24 2.70 25.62 -39.95
C VAL A 24 2.30 27.06 -40.23
N VAL A 25 1.46 27.67 -39.39
CA VAL A 25 1.44 29.14 -39.24
C VAL A 25 1.35 29.51 -37.76
N ALA A 26 2.11 30.55 -37.45
CA ALA A 26 2.56 31.01 -36.15
C ALA A 26 1.52 31.77 -35.29
N ILE A 27 1.78 31.65 -33.99
CA ILE A 27 1.72 32.62 -32.88
C ILE A 27 1.49 34.10 -33.25
N GLU A 28 0.56 34.76 -32.53
CA GLU A 28 0.79 36.10 -31.96
C GLU A 28 -0.17 36.35 -30.76
N GLU A 29 0.40 36.76 -29.63
CA GLU A 29 -0.30 37.31 -28.46
C GLU A 29 -0.58 38.81 -28.66
N ALA A 30 -1.74 39.30 -28.23
CA ALA A 30 -1.90 40.70 -27.82
C ALA A 30 -3.09 40.89 -26.85
N GLU A 31 -2.78 41.49 -25.71
CA GLU A 31 -3.68 41.99 -24.68
C GLU A 31 -4.62 43.12 -25.17
N LYS A 32 -5.84 43.21 -24.62
CA LYS A 32 -6.30 44.32 -23.73
C LYS A 32 -7.83 44.44 -23.63
N ALA A 33 -8.26 44.53 -22.38
CA ALA A 33 -9.23 45.46 -21.80
C ALA A 33 -10.68 45.56 -22.36
N GLY A 34 -11.63 45.23 -21.48
CA GLY A 34 -12.58 46.24 -20.99
C GLY A 34 -14.01 46.20 -21.51
N GLY A 35 -14.95 45.97 -20.59
CA GLY A 35 -16.21 46.71 -20.54
C GLY A 35 -17.51 45.93 -20.76
N GLY A 36 -18.44 46.09 -19.81
CA GLY A 36 -19.86 46.19 -20.14
C GLY A 36 -20.78 45.09 -19.61
N LYS A 37 -21.40 45.35 -18.46
CA LYS A 37 -22.55 44.62 -17.89
C LYS A 37 -23.77 44.65 -18.83
N SER A 38 -24.57 43.58 -18.84
CA SER A 38 -26.02 43.68 -18.58
C SER A 38 -26.66 42.30 -18.35
N ASP A 39 -27.30 42.17 -17.19
CA ASP A 39 -28.18 41.08 -16.78
C ASP A 39 -29.58 41.29 -17.35
N ILE A 40 -30.16 40.31 -18.08
CA ILE A 40 -31.61 40.02 -18.09
C ILE A 40 -31.83 38.50 -18.33
N PRO A 41 -32.67 37.81 -17.53
CA PRO A 41 -32.76 36.34 -17.50
C PRO A 41 -33.69 35.73 -18.56
N ILE A 42 -33.23 34.69 -19.25
CA ILE A 42 -34.06 33.91 -20.20
C ILE A 42 -34.93 32.89 -19.43
N ARG A 43 -36.24 33.07 -19.60
CA ARG A 43 -37.33 32.29 -19.01
C ARG A 43 -37.50 30.94 -19.72
N LYS A 44 -37.68 29.89 -18.91
CA LYS A 44 -37.91 28.48 -19.29
C LYS A 44 -39.02 28.30 -20.34
N LYS A 45 -38.73 27.63 -21.46
CA LYS A 45 -39.75 27.12 -22.40
C LYS A 45 -40.48 25.92 -21.78
N ARG A 46 -41.78 26.07 -21.54
CA ARG A 46 -42.70 24.98 -21.15
C ARG A 46 -43.04 24.14 -22.40
N LYS A 47 -42.95 22.81 -22.26
CA LYS A 47 -43.43 21.83 -23.24
C LYS A 47 -44.96 21.82 -23.30
N ILE A 48 -45.50 21.82 -24.51
CA ILE A 48 -46.93 21.60 -24.82
C ILE A 48 -47.17 20.08 -24.87
N PRO A 49 -48.19 19.52 -24.19
CA PRO A 49 -48.52 18.10 -24.29
C PRO A 49 -49.37 17.79 -25.53
N ALA A 50 -49.11 16.65 -26.16
CA ALA A 50 -49.84 16.12 -27.32
C ALA A 50 -51.23 15.58 -26.94
N PRO A 51 -52.21 15.60 -27.85
CA PRO A 51 -53.59 15.16 -27.59
C PRO A 51 -53.74 13.62 -27.56
N PRO A 52 -54.76 13.08 -26.86
CA PRO A 52 -54.95 11.64 -26.69
C PRO A 52 -55.60 10.98 -27.92
N ALA A 53 -55.21 9.74 -28.17
CA ALA A 53 -55.75 8.87 -29.22
C ALA A 53 -57.14 8.30 -28.86
N PRO A 54 -58.01 8.00 -29.85
CA PRO A 54 -59.41 7.63 -29.61
C PRO A 54 -59.60 6.17 -29.17
N ALA A 55 -60.65 5.96 -28.39
CA ALA A 55 -61.08 4.70 -27.81
C ALA A 55 -61.56 3.70 -28.88
N ALA A 56 -61.08 2.45 -28.80
CA ALA A 56 -61.56 1.33 -29.59
C ALA A 56 -62.51 0.45 -28.77
N ALA A 57 -63.60 0.05 -29.42
CA ALA A 57 -64.69 -0.75 -28.88
C ALA A 57 -64.27 -2.18 -28.53
N THR A 58 -64.80 -2.68 -27.43
CA THR A 58 -64.68 -4.06 -26.95
C THR A 58 -65.64 -4.97 -27.71
N SER A 59 -65.11 -6.02 -28.35
CA SER A 59 -65.86 -7.22 -28.72
C SER A 59 -65.42 -8.38 -27.83
N SER A 60 -66.40 -9.13 -27.35
CA SER A 60 -66.26 -10.29 -26.48
C SER A 60 -65.91 -11.55 -27.28
N SER A 61 -64.81 -12.21 -26.93
CA SER A 61 -64.68 -13.66 -27.11
C SER A 61 -63.85 -14.26 -25.97
N SER A 62 -64.38 -15.35 -25.43
CA SER A 62 -63.85 -16.13 -24.31
C SER A 62 -62.71 -17.04 -24.74
N SER A 63 -61.56 -16.97 -24.08
CA SER A 63 -60.62 -18.10 -23.98
C SER A 63 -59.88 -18.03 -22.64
N SER A 64 -60.27 -18.92 -21.73
CA SER A 64 -59.69 -19.12 -20.42
C SER A 64 -58.41 -19.96 -20.52
N ASP A 65 -57.24 -19.32 -20.58
CA ASP A 65 -55.93 -19.96 -20.33
C ASP A 65 -54.81 -18.95 -19.93
N GLU A 66 -55.18 -17.79 -19.36
CA GLU A 66 -54.18 -16.78 -18.93
C GLU A 66 -53.59 -16.90 -17.50
N PRO A 67 -54.11 -17.68 -16.52
CA PRO A 67 -53.53 -17.61 -15.17
C PRO A 67 -52.21 -18.39 -15.04
N ALA A 68 -51.95 -19.38 -15.89
CA ALA A 68 -50.77 -20.25 -15.77
C ALA A 68 -49.49 -19.61 -16.35
N GLU A 69 -49.59 -18.90 -17.48
CA GLU A 69 -48.44 -18.30 -18.15
C GLU A 69 -47.96 -17.02 -17.43
N ALA A 70 -48.89 -16.22 -16.89
CA ALA A 70 -48.58 -15.08 -16.04
C ALA A 70 -47.94 -15.49 -14.71
N ALA A 71 -48.41 -16.59 -14.09
CA ALA A 71 -47.81 -17.14 -12.88
C ALA A 71 -46.41 -17.72 -13.13
N ALA A 72 -46.21 -18.42 -14.25
CA ALA A 72 -44.90 -18.95 -14.64
C ALA A 72 -43.90 -17.84 -15.01
N ALA A 73 -44.35 -16.77 -15.66
CA ALA A 73 -43.53 -15.58 -15.95
C ALA A 73 -43.17 -14.82 -14.67
N SER A 74 -44.11 -14.70 -13.72
CA SER A 74 -43.88 -14.10 -12.41
C SER A 74 -42.89 -14.94 -11.58
N ALA A 75 -43.05 -16.26 -11.55
CA ALA A 75 -42.15 -17.19 -10.88
C ALA A 75 -40.74 -17.16 -11.49
N LYS A 76 -40.59 -17.15 -12.83
CA LYS A 76 -39.29 -16.97 -13.50
C LYS A 76 -38.66 -15.62 -13.20
N LYS A 77 -39.47 -14.56 -13.04
CA LYS A 77 -39.00 -13.21 -12.71
C LYS A 77 -38.57 -13.11 -11.26
N GLU A 78 -39.28 -13.74 -10.34
CA GLU A 78 -38.91 -13.90 -8.92
C GLU A 78 -37.68 -14.78 -8.74
N GLU A 79 -37.55 -15.87 -9.49
CA GLU A 79 -36.37 -16.74 -9.47
C GLU A 79 -35.14 -16.04 -10.05
N LYS A 80 -35.29 -15.25 -11.14
CA LYS A 80 -34.24 -14.33 -11.61
C LYS A 80 -33.92 -13.23 -10.60
N LYS A 81 -34.90 -12.73 -9.85
CA LYS A 81 -34.69 -11.72 -8.79
C LYS A 81 -33.95 -12.32 -7.60
N LYS A 82 -34.28 -13.55 -7.20
CA LYS A 82 -33.59 -14.33 -6.16
C LYS A 82 -32.17 -14.72 -6.59
N LYS A 83 -31.96 -15.16 -7.84
CA LYS A 83 -30.62 -15.41 -8.41
C LYS A 83 -29.78 -14.12 -8.54
N LYS A 84 -30.37 -12.98 -8.91
CA LYS A 84 -29.70 -11.66 -8.88
C LYS A 84 -29.38 -11.16 -7.47
N ALA A 85 -30.26 -11.42 -6.51
CA ALA A 85 -30.05 -11.07 -5.10
C ALA A 85 -28.98 -11.97 -4.45
N ALA A 86 -28.84 -13.22 -4.92
CA ALA A 86 -27.81 -14.14 -4.43
C ALA A 86 -26.37 -13.75 -4.83
N THR A 87 -26.19 -12.89 -5.85
CA THR A 87 -24.88 -12.43 -6.33
C THR A 87 -24.47 -11.03 -5.85
N HIS A 88 -25.40 -10.28 -5.25
CA HIS A 88 -25.14 -8.91 -4.80
C HIS A 88 -25.12 -8.88 -3.27
N GLN A 89 -23.94 -8.65 -2.72
CA GLN A 89 -23.68 -8.73 -1.29
C GLN A 89 -23.39 -7.35 -0.70
N GLN A 90 -23.90 -7.10 0.51
CA GLN A 90 -23.53 -5.92 1.28
C GLN A 90 -23.02 -6.30 2.67
N TRP A 91 -21.83 -5.79 3.00
CA TRP A 91 -21.16 -6.04 4.27
C TRP A 91 -20.70 -4.73 4.88
N THR A 92 -21.42 -4.31 5.92
CA THR A 92 -21.07 -3.13 6.73
C THR A 92 -20.73 -3.53 8.16
N GLU A 93 -21.23 -4.67 8.63
CA GLU A 93 -20.84 -5.24 9.91
C GLU A 93 -19.42 -5.81 9.83
N ARG A 94 -18.65 -5.60 10.90
CA ARG A 94 -17.33 -6.19 11.05
C ARG A 94 -17.46 -7.50 11.80
N THR A 95 -16.87 -8.56 11.25
CA THR A 95 -16.67 -9.78 12.04
C THR A 95 -15.81 -9.42 13.26
N PRO A 96 -16.10 -9.93 14.46
CA PRO A 96 -15.19 -9.78 15.60
C PRO A 96 -13.82 -10.34 15.24
N LEU A 97 -12.78 -9.52 15.38
CA LEU A 97 -11.40 -9.95 15.18
C LEU A 97 -10.83 -10.42 16.52
N VAL A 98 -10.49 -11.70 16.61
CA VAL A 98 -9.73 -12.23 17.75
C VAL A 98 -8.26 -11.97 17.47
N ARG A 99 -7.58 -11.24 18.36
CA ARG A 99 -6.13 -11.07 18.27
C ARG A 99 -5.46 -12.43 18.42
N LEU A 100 -4.60 -12.78 17.47
CA LEU A 100 -3.95 -14.09 17.41
C LEU A 100 -2.65 -14.11 18.23
N TRP A 101 -2.17 -12.94 18.61
CA TRP A 101 -0.92 -12.79 19.32
C TRP A 101 -0.97 -11.63 20.30
N ASP A 102 -0.30 -11.84 21.43
CA ASP A 102 -0.05 -10.84 22.45
C ASP A 102 1.47 -10.77 22.67
N PRO A 103 2.14 -9.69 22.27
CA PRO A 103 3.59 -9.57 22.43
C PRO A 103 4.04 -9.59 23.89
N THR A 104 3.14 -9.32 24.85
CA THR A 104 3.46 -9.43 26.28
C THR A 104 3.59 -10.87 26.76
N SER A 105 3.02 -11.83 26.03
CA SER A 105 3.16 -13.26 26.33
C SER A 105 4.60 -13.76 26.13
N LEU A 106 5.36 -13.16 25.21
CA LEU A 106 6.78 -13.50 25.00
C LEU A 106 7.68 -13.02 26.14
N ALA A 107 7.39 -11.85 26.73
CA ALA A 107 8.14 -11.36 27.88
C ALA A 107 7.94 -12.23 29.13
N ALA A 108 6.87 -13.03 29.17
CA ALA A 108 6.58 -13.99 30.24
C ALA A 108 7.15 -15.39 29.96
N ALA A 109 7.44 -15.71 28.69
CA ALA A 109 8.09 -16.95 28.28
C ALA A 109 9.61 -16.76 28.46
N ASN A 110 10.16 -17.31 29.53
CA ASN A 110 11.61 -17.42 29.80
C ASN A 110 12.26 -18.40 28.80
N ASP A 111 12.10 -18.17 27.51
CA ASP A 111 12.66 -19.01 26.48
C ASP A 111 14.10 -18.54 26.27
N GLU A 112 15.08 -19.43 26.46
CA GLU A 112 16.52 -19.19 26.22
C GLU A 112 16.82 -18.70 24.78
N VAL A 113 15.82 -18.79 23.90
CA VAL A 113 15.80 -18.35 22.52
C VAL A 113 15.24 -16.91 22.51
N GLY A 114 16.09 -15.89 22.55
CA GLY A 114 15.71 -14.47 22.67
C GLY A 114 14.73 -13.95 21.60
N ARG A 115 13.45 -14.28 21.69
CA ARG A 115 12.41 -13.81 20.78
C ARG A 115 12.09 -12.35 21.08
N ARG A 116 12.01 -11.52 20.04
CA ARG A 116 11.60 -10.12 20.14
C ARG A 116 10.44 -9.87 19.19
N PRO A 117 9.38 -9.18 19.64
CA PRO A 117 8.39 -8.61 18.75
C PRO A 117 9.02 -7.66 17.72
N PHE A 118 8.54 -7.72 16.49
CA PHE A 118 8.78 -6.70 15.47
C PHE A 118 7.44 -6.23 14.89
N VAL A 119 7.20 -4.93 14.97
CA VAL A 119 5.91 -4.34 14.60
C VAL A 119 6.07 -3.36 13.45
N VAL A 120 5.33 -3.60 12.37
CA VAL A 120 5.30 -2.75 11.19
C VAL A 120 3.91 -2.17 11.01
N ILE A 121 3.84 -0.86 10.80
CA ILE A 121 2.61 -0.14 10.51
C ILE A 121 2.68 0.42 9.10
N SER A 122 1.60 0.29 8.34
CA SER A 122 1.41 0.97 7.06
C SER A 122 0.20 1.91 7.11
N TRP A 123 0.32 3.11 6.54
CA TRP A 123 -0.79 4.05 6.45
C TRP A 123 -0.70 4.98 5.23
N ASN A 124 -1.66 4.88 4.32
CA ASN A 124 -1.89 5.93 3.32
C ASN A 124 -2.47 7.17 4.01
N VAL A 125 -1.71 8.26 4.07
CA VAL A 125 -2.10 9.48 4.81
C VAL A 125 -2.85 10.49 3.96
N ALA A 126 -3.02 10.23 2.66
CA ALA A 126 -3.72 11.08 1.69
C ALA A 126 -3.27 12.56 1.66
N GLY A 127 -2.05 12.86 2.15
CA GLY A 127 -1.48 14.19 2.27
C GLY A 127 -0.93 14.46 3.67
N LEU A 128 0.37 14.21 3.84
CA LEU A 128 1.04 14.24 5.14
C LEU A 128 0.99 15.61 5.81
N ARG A 129 1.14 16.70 5.04
CA ARG A 129 1.07 18.07 5.58
C ARG A 129 -0.27 18.37 6.26
N ALA A 130 -1.37 17.93 5.65
CA ALA A 130 -2.70 18.16 6.22
C ALA A 130 -2.90 17.34 7.51
N LEU A 131 -2.42 16.10 7.51
CA LEU A 131 -2.47 15.23 8.69
C LEU A 131 -1.72 15.87 9.88
N VAL A 132 -0.44 16.20 9.73
CA VAL A 132 0.37 16.72 10.84
C VAL A 132 -0.10 18.09 11.32
N LYS A 133 -0.66 18.92 10.44
CA LYS A 133 -1.23 20.22 10.82
C LYS A 133 -2.50 20.05 11.65
N ASN A 134 -3.39 19.16 11.25
CA ASN A 134 -4.71 19.02 11.87
C ASN A 134 -4.70 18.05 13.06
N ARG A 135 -3.76 17.10 13.08
CA ARG A 135 -3.59 16.07 14.10
C ARG A 135 -2.10 15.82 14.33
N PRO A 136 -1.38 16.74 14.99
CA PRO A 136 0.07 16.64 15.21
C PRO A 136 0.48 15.42 16.04
N ASP A 137 -0.44 14.82 16.79
CA ASP A 137 -0.15 13.65 17.62
C ASP A 137 -0.45 12.32 16.89
N ALA A 138 -1.02 12.36 15.68
CA ALA A 138 -1.48 11.15 14.99
C ALA A 138 -0.37 10.12 14.74
N LEU A 139 0.82 10.55 14.28
CA LEU A 139 1.94 9.63 14.05
C LEU A 139 2.63 9.21 15.35
N PRO A 140 3.01 10.14 16.26
CA PRO A 140 3.65 9.76 17.52
C PRO A 140 2.78 8.85 18.39
N ASP A 141 1.47 9.10 18.45
CA ASP A 141 0.55 8.28 19.23
C ASP A 141 0.37 6.90 18.62
N LEU A 142 0.32 6.81 17.29
CA LEU A 142 0.21 5.54 16.59
C LEU A 142 1.44 4.66 16.84
N VAL A 143 2.65 5.19 16.66
CA VAL A 143 3.87 4.39 16.89
C VAL A 143 4.04 4.01 18.35
N ARG A 144 3.64 4.87 19.30
CA ARG A 144 3.69 4.56 20.74
C ARG A 144 2.65 3.53 21.15
N ARG A 145 1.43 3.64 20.62
CA ARG A 145 0.31 2.72 20.92
C ARG A 145 0.66 1.27 20.61
N TYR A 146 1.41 1.04 19.55
CA TYR A 146 1.77 -0.29 19.07
C TYR A 146 3.25 -0.64 19.26
N ASP A 147 4.02 0.24 19.91
CA ASP A 147 5.47 0.10 20.03
C ASP A 147 6.15 -0.23 18.67
N ALA A 148 5.79 0.51 17.62
CA ALA A 148 6.16 0.18 16.24
C ALA A 148 7.67 0.27 15.97
N ASP A 149 8.25 -0.72 15.30
CA ASP A 149 9.63 -0.67 14.81
C ASP A 149 9.74 0.09 13.49
N VAL A 150 8.74 -0.10 12.61
CA VAL A 150 8.69 0.58 11.31
C VAL A 150 7.30 1.18 11.09
N LEU A 151 7.27 2.46 10.67
CA LEU A 151 6.07 3.12 10.17
C LEU A 151 6.28 3.51 8.70
N CYS A 152 5.40 3.02 7.84
CA CYS A 152 5.41 3.27 6.41
C CYS A 152 4.21 4.14 6.04
N LEU A 153 4.47 5.24 5.32
CA LEU A 153 3.44 6.15 4.84
C LEU A 153 3.37 6.17 3.32
N GLN A 154 2.16 6.26 2.78
CA GLN A 154 1.88 6.47 1.36
C GLN A 154 1.09 7.77 1.15
N GLU A 155 1.13 8.29 -0.08
CA GLU A 155 0.57 9.60 -0.44
C GLU A 155 1.01 10.73 0.50
N THR A 156 2.32 10.83 0.73
CA THR A 156 2.84 11.97 1.51
C THR A 156 2.54 13.30 0.81
N LYS A 157 2.51 13.29 -0.53
CA LYS A 157 2.31 14.43 -1.43
C LYS A 157 3.32 15.55 -1.22
N LEU A 158 4.44 15.22 -0.58
CA LEU A 158 5.52 16.17 -0.28
C LEU A 158 6.52 16.23 -1.43
N GLN A 159 7.25 17.34 -1.45
CA GLN A 159 8.48 17.53 -2.21
C GLN A 159 9.61 17.84 -1.21
N VAL A 160 10.85 17.71 -1.65
CA VAL A 160 12.03 18.04 -0.83
C VAL A 160 11.98 19.49 -0.32
N GLU A 161 11.45 20.42 -1.10
CA GLU A 161 11.30 21.82 -0.71
C GLU A 161 10.31 21.98 0.45
N ASN A 162 9.30 21.13 0.56
CA ASN A 162 8.36 21.20 1.68
C ASN A 162 9.04 20.83 3.01
N MET A 163 9.98 19.88 2.99
CA MET A 163 10.74 19.50 4.18
C MET A 163 11.67 20.62 4.65
N ASN A 164 12.11 21.47 3.72
CA ASN A 164 13.06 22.55 4.00
C ASN A 164 12.40 23.92 4.18
N ASP A 165 11.08 24.03 4.03
CA ASP A 165 10.35 25.28 4.22
C ASP A 165 10.09 25.53 5.71
N PRO A 166 10.74 26.53 6.35
CA PRO A 166 10.57 26.80 7.78
C PRO A 166 9.14 27.22 8.14
N ARG A 167 8.34 27.68 7.16
CA ARG A 167 6.93 28.05 7.38
C ARG A 167 6.05 26.83 7.60
N LEU A 168 6.47 25.68 7.08
CA LEU A 168 5.77 24.41 7.27
C LEU A 168 6.22 23.68 8.54
N GLY A 169 7.44 23.92 9.00
CA GLY A 169 7.98 23.34 10.23
C GLY A 169 8.05 21.82 10.23
N LEU A 170 8.04 21.18 9.05
CA LEU A 170 7.94 19.72 8.92
C LEU A 170 9.21 19.02 9.43
N ARG A 171 10.37 19.58 9.11
CA ARG A 171 11.66 19.03 9.58
C ARG A 171 11.72 19.06 11.10
N GLU A 172 11.44 20.21 11.70
CA GLU A 172 11.43 20.38 13.15
C GLU A 172 10.41 19.45 13.80
N TYR A 173 9.22 19.33 13.20
CA TYR A 173 8.20 18.39 13.65
C TYR A 173 8.72 16.94 13.68
N PHE A 174 9.35 16.45 12.60
CA PHE A 174 9.84 15.07 12.59
C PHE A 174 11.05 14.87 13.50
N GLU A 175 11.95 15.84 13.58
CA GLU A 175 13.10 15.80 14.51
C GLU A 175 12.64 15.77 15.98
N GLU A 176 11.63 16.56 16.35
CA GLU A 176 11.12 16.63 17.73
C GLU A 176 10.20 15.46 18.07
N ARG A 177 9.24 15.15 17.19
CA ARG A 177 8.12 14.24 17.48
C ARG A 177 8.39 12.80 17.07
N MET A 178 9.30 12.60 16.11
CA MET A 178 9.71 11.28 15.59
C MET A 178 11.23 11.07 15.72
N GLY A 179 11.92 11.82 16.58
CA GLY A 179 13.40 11.78 16.73
C GLY A 179 13.98 10.42 17.13
N GLY A 180 13.16 9.47 17.57
CA GLY A 180 13.56 8.07 17.77
C GLY A 180 13.63 7.24 16.48
N TYR A 181 13.37 7.81 15.30
CA TYR A 181 13.31 7.11 14.02
C TYR A 181 14.23 7.76 12.97
N ASP A 182 14.86 6.93 12.15
CA ASP A 182 15.46 7.34 10.90
C ASP A 182 14.37 7.44 9.82
N CYS A 183 14.37 8.55 9.09
CA CYS A 183 13.31 8.91 8.15
C CYS A 183 13.84 8.84 6.72
N HIS A 184 13.23 7.99 5.90
CA HIS A 184 13.53 7.82 4.48
C HIS A 184 12.35 8.33 3.66
N TRP A 185 12.64 9.01 2.54
CA TRP A 185 11.64 9.69 1.73
C TRP A 185 11.85 9.37 0.25
N SER A 186 10.76 9.06 -0.45
CA SER A 186 10.72 8.98 -1.90
C SER A 186 9.66 9.95 -2.40
N TYR A 187 10.06 10.93 -3.19
CA TYR A 187 9.21 12.04 -3.63
C TYR A 187 8.84 11.87 -5.10
N SER A 188 7.64 12.28 -5.49
CA SER A 188 7.33 12.41 -6.92
C SER A 188 8.08 13.61 -7.49
N VAL A 189 8.89 13.36 -8.51
CA VAL A 189 9.52 14.39 -9.35
C VAL A 189 8.69 14.69 -10.59
N GLU A 190 7.84 13.74 -11.01
CA GLU A 190 6.89 13.89 -12.12
C GLU A 190 5.84 14.97 -11.84
N ARG A 191 5.29 15.03 -10.62
CA ARG A 191 4.21 15.97 -10.28
C ARG A 191 4.28 16.45 -8.84
N LYS A 192 4.21 17.77 -8.65
CA LYS A 192 4.08 18.40 -7.32
C LYS A 192 2.74 18.05 -6.67
N GLY A 193 2.75 17.83 -5.36
CA GLY A 193 1.57 17.52 -4.57
C GLY A 193 0.98 16.13 -4.84
N TYR A 194 1.76 15.21 -5.43
CA TYR A 194 1.30 13.91 -5.87
C TYR A 194 2.15 12.77 -5.32
N SER A 195 1.52 11.61 -5.09
CA SER A 195 2.18 10.38 -4.68
C SER A 195 3.11 10.62 -3.48
N GLY A 196 4.29 10.01 -3.48
CA GLY A 196 5.30 10.13 -2.44
C GLY A 196 5.08 9.13 -1.31
N THR A 197 6.18 8.54 -0.85
CA THR A 197 6.22 7.56 0.23
C THR A 197 7.25 7.97 1.27
N ALA A 198 7.08 7.50 2.50
CA ALA A 198 8.04 7.67 3.57
C ALA A 198 8.14 6.41 4.42
N MET A 199 9.31 6.15 4.99
CA MET A 199 9.55 5.04 5.90
C MET A 199 10.31 5.55 7.12
N PHE A 200 9.76 5.30 8.30
CA PHE A 200 10.34 5.67 9.59
C PHE A 200 10.79 4.38 10.27
N ILE A 201 12.08 4.23 10.51
CA ILE A 201 12.68 3.02 11.10
C ILE A 201 13.27 3.37 12.45
N ARG A 202 12.89 2.64 13.50
CA ARG A 202 13.32 2.93 14.88
C ARG A 202 14.85 2.89 15.00
N ARG A 203 15.43 3.96 15.53
CA ARG A 203 16.84 4.00 15.94
C ARG A 203 17.01 3.09 17.13
N GLY A 204 17.97 2.16 17.05
CA GLY A 204 18.47 1.48 18.24
C GLY A 204 18.24 0.00 18.33
N GLY A 205 17.22 -0.61 17.69
CA GLY A 205 16.88 -2.04 17.85
C GLY A 205 16.58 -2.52 19.28
N GLY A 206 16.99 -1.76 20.30
CA GLY A 206 16.78 -2.01 21.71
C GLY A 206 15.33 -1.75 22.09
N VAL A 207 14.86 -2.59 22.99
CA VAL A 207 13.77 -2.28 23.89
C VAL A 207 14.09 -0.91 24.49
N VAL A 208 13.30 0.11 24.19
CA VAL A 208 13.22 1.24 25.12
C VAL A 208 12.75 0.58 26.40
N GLY A 209 13.60 0.61 27.43
CA GLY A 209 13.31 -0.02 28.71
C GLY A 209 11.85 0.20 29.05
N LEU A 210 11.19 -0.88 29.46
CA LEU A 210 9.89 -0.86 30.09
C LEU A 210 9.92 0.14 31.26
N ASP A 211 9.76 1.43 30.97
CA ASP A 211 9.14 2.35 31.90
C ASP A 211 7.64 2.22 31.66
N ARG A 212 7.14 1.03 32.03
CA ARG A 212 5.73 0.82 32.37
C ARG A 212 5.49 1.52 33.70
N GLY A 213 5.49 2.84 33.67
CA GLY A 213 5.36 3.67 34.86
C GLY A 213 5.17 5.12 34.46
N GLY A 214 3.96 5.63 34.62
CA GLY A 214 3.72 7.06 34.54
C GLY A 214 4.60 7.81 35.54
N GLY A 215 5.31 8.82 35.06
CA GLY A 215 6.11 9.70 35.89
C GLY A 215 6.64 10.85 35.05
N GLU A 216 5.97 12.00 35.14
CA GLU A 216 6.57 13.27 34.70
C GLU A 216 7.92 13.47 35.40
N SER A 217 8.99 13.59 34.63
CA SER A 217 10.17 14.31 35.12
C SER A 217 10.73 15.21 34.03
N SER A 218 10.48 16.49 34.23
CA SER A 218 11.10 17.63 33.56
C SER A 218 12.63 17.52 33.55
N MET A 219 13.26 17.64 32.37
CA MET A 219 14.63 18.12 32.30
C MET A 219 14.81 19.17 31.19
N LYS A 220 15.18 20.36 31.68
CA LYS A 220 15.56 21.58 30.97
C LYS A 220 16.76 21.33 30.05
N GLY A 221 16.71 21.92 28.86
CA GLY A 221 17.64 21.67 27.77
C GLY A 221 19.07 22.17 27.96
N LYS A 222 19.94 21.71 27.05
CA LYS A 222 21.12 22.42 26.57
C LYS A 222 21.25 22.19 25.06
N LYS A 223 21.04 23.27 24.30
CA LYS A 223 21.32 23.35 22.87
C LYS A 223 22.83 23.18 22.65
N LYS A 224 23.25 22.17 21.89
CA LYS A 224 24.56 22.17 21.21
C LYS A 224 24.32 21.91 19.72
N GLN A 225 24.62 22.94 18.96
CA GLN A 225 24.61 23.00 17.51
C GLN A 225 25.76 22.15 16.96
N ALA A 226 25.46 21.11 16.18
CA ALA A 226 26.47 20.37 15.43
C ALA A 226 26.32 20.71 13.93
N LYS A 227 27.40 21.25 13.35
CA LYS A 227 27.54 21.53 11.93
C LYS A 227 27.93 20.26 11.16
N LEU A 228 27.45 20.22 9.93
CA LEU A 228 27.73 19.28 8.85
C LEU A 228 29.24 19.14 8.52
N GLY A 229 29.68 17.93 8.18
CA GLY A 229 30.98 17.66 7.57
C GLY A 229 31.18 16.17 7.27
N ALA A 230 31.20 15.82 5.99
CA ALA A 230 31.40 14.48 5.43
C ALA A 230 32.88 14.03 5.46
N PHE A 231 33.11 12.81 4.94
CA PHE A 231 34.35 12.25 4.33
C PHE A 231 35.10 11.14 5.11
N PHE A 232 35.09 9.96 4.48
CA PHE A 232 36.13 8.91 4.37
C PHE A 232 37.15 8.73 5.51
N GLY A 233 37.22 7.52 6.07
CA GLY A 233 38.30 7.07 6.94
C GLY A 233 38.41 5.54 6.94
N SER A 234 39.54 5.06 6.44
CA SER A 234 40.02 3.69 6.24
C SER A 234 39.93 2.75 7.44
N ALA A 235 39.63 1.48 7.16
CA ALA A 235 39.83 0.36 8.08
C ALA A 235 41.30 -0.06 8.08
N GLU A 236 41.91 -0.11 9.27
CA GLU A 236 43.18 -0.80 9.52
C GLU A 236 42.91 -2.16 10.19
N SER A 237 43.68 -3.14 9.73
CA SER A 237 43.72 -4.52 10.19
C SER A 237 44.55 -4.68 11.47
N SER A 238 44.15 -5.62 12.32
CA SER A 238 45.09 -6.33 13.19
C SER A 238 44.67 -7.80 13.30
N ASP A 239 45.66 -8.65 13.08
CA ASP A 239 45.60 -10.11 13.03
C ASP A 239 46.29 -10.69 14.27
N GLY A 240 45.87 -11.90 14.67
CA GLY A 240 46.75 -12.87 15.33
C GLY A 240 46.52 -13.22 16.81
N GLY A 241 45.84 -14.37 17.04
CA GLY A 241 46.47 -15.46 17.79
C GLY A 241 45.73 -16.10 18.97
N GLY A 242 45.45 -17.42 18.87
CA GLY A 242 45.60 -18.35 20.02
C GLY A 242 44.38 -19.22 20.36
N GLY A 243 44.32 -20.46 19.84
CA GLY A 243 43.16 -21.34 19.96
C GLY A 243 43.00 -22.12 21.28
N LYS A 244 41.85 -22.82 21.39
CA LYS A 244 41.75 -24.18 21.94
C LYS A 244 40.43 -24.84 21.51
N ARG A 245 40.53 -26.08 21.05
CA ARG A 245 39.44 -26.98 20.67
C ARG A 245 38.77 -27.51 21.95
N GLY A 246 37.45 -27.38 22.02
CA GLY A 246 36.56 -28.15 22.89
C GLY A 246 35.45 -28.74 22.02
N VAL A 247 35.27 -30.05 22.08
CA VAL A 247 34.18 -30.78 21.45
C VAL A 247 33.00 -30.71 22.41
N ASP A 248 31.88 -30.12 21.99
CA ASP A 248 30.58 -30.35 22.61
C ASP A 248 29.48 -30.23 21.55
N GLY A 249 28.61 -31.24 21.51
CA GLY A 249 27.45 -31.28 20.65
C GLY A 249 26.46 -30.20 21.05
N SER A 250 26.23 -29.24 20.16
CA SER A 250 25.27 -28.16 20.33
C SER A 250 24.40 -28.09 19.09
N SER A 251 23.09 -28.15 19.27
CA SER A 251 22.08 -27.94 18.24
C SER A 251 22.36 -26.64 17.47
N ASN A 252 22.36 -26.72 16.13
CA ASN A 252 22.58 -25.61 15.19
C ASN A 252 21.43 -24.59 15.21
N ALA A 253 21.24 -23.87 16.31
CA ALA A 253 20.43 -22.65 16.31
C ALA A 253 21.34 -21.47 15.91
N VAL A 254 21.12 -20.94 14.71
CA VAL A 254 21.94 -19.88 14.12
C VAL A 254 21.59 -18.53 14.75
N ASP A 255 22.56 -17.92 15.43
CA ASP A 255 22.48 -16.64 16.17
C ASP A 255 22.09 -15.41 15.31
N VAL A 256 21.34 -14.45 15.87
CA VAL A 256 20.98 -13.16 15.22
C VAL A 256 21.19 -11.97 16.19
N PRO A 257 22.11 -11.01 15.91
CA PRO A 257 22.33 -9.79 16.68
C PRO A 257 21.20 -8.74 16.60
N ILE A 258 20.99 -7.92 17.64
CA ILE A 258 20.04 -6.77 17.63
C ILE A 258 20.34 -5.76 16.51
N SER A 259 21.59 -5.65 16.07
CA SER A 259 21.97 -4.85 14.90
C SER A 259 21.27 -5.30 13.61
N HIS A 260 20.77 -6.53 13.54
CA HIS A 260 20.00 -7.05 12.41
C HIS A 260 18.54 -6.56 12.39
N LEU A 261 18.12 -5.75 13.37
CA LEU A 261 16.86 -5.00 13.35
C LEU A 261 17.05 -3.56 12.84
N ARG A 262 18.14 -3.34 12.10
CA ARG A 262 18.39 -2.15 11.31
C ARG A 262 18.57 -2.55 9.85
N PRO A 263 18.13 -1.71 8.91
CA PRO A 263 18.39 -1.97 7.51
C PRO A 263 19.89 -1.84 7.22
N VAL A 264 20.40 -2.73 6.38
CA VAL A 264 21.75 -2.64 5.80
C VAL A 264 21.77 -1.73 4.57
N ASN A 265 20.62 -1.60 3.89
CA ASN A 265 20.44 -0.75 2.74
C ASN A 265 19.01 -0.22 2.67
N VAL A 266 18.83 0.99 2.11
CA VAL A 266 17.51 1.56 1.83
C VAL A 266 17.53 2.22 0.46
N GLU A 267 16.66 1.74 -0.42
CA GLU A 267 16.53 2.22 -1.81
C GLU A 267 15.13 2.77 -2.07
N THR A 268 15.01 3.71 -2.99
CA THR A 268 13.75 4.44 -3.27
C THR A 268 13.21 4.20 -4.68
N GLU A 269 13.84 3.30 -5.42
CA GLU A 269 13.64 3.11 -6.85
C GLU A 269 13.44 1.63 -7.17
N LEU A 270 12.71 1.36 -8.26
CA LEU A 270 12.58 0.06 -8.90
C LEU A 270 13.79 -0.23 -9.81
N GLY A 271 14.48 0.82 -10.26
CA GLY A 271 15.56 0.76 -11.25
C GLY A 271 15.07 0.85 -12.70
N LEU A 272 13.85 1.36 -12.88
CA LEU A 272 13.19 1.54 -14.18
C LEU A 272 12.69 2.99 -14.27
N PRO A 273 13.31 3.86 -15.10
CA PRO A 273 13.02 5.30 -15.12
C PRO A 273 11.54 5.67 -15.31
N GLU A 274 10.77 4.85 -16.02
CA GLU A 274 9.32 5.02 -16.23
C GLU A 274 8.45 4.81 -14.98
N HIS A 275 9.03 4.24 -13.93
CA HIS A 275 8.39 3.95 -12.65
C HIS A 275 8.89 4.86 -11.53
N ASP A 276 10.17 5.26 -11.59
CA ASP A 276 10.87 5.89 -10.48
C ASP A 276 10.51 7.38 -10.29
N ALA A 277 9.97 8.04 -11.30
CA ALA A 277 9.61 9.47 -11.24
C ALA A 277 8.42 9.78 -10.30
N GLU A 278 7.63 8.77 -9.92
CA GLU A 278 6.43 8.96 -9.10
C GLU A 278 6.65 8.79 -7.59
N GLY A 279 7.85 8.42 -7.13
CA GLY A 279 8.18 8.34 -5.70
C GLY A 279 7.37 7.30 -4.92
N ARG A 280 7.14 6.14 -5.54
CA ARG A 280 6.15 5.14 -5.11
C ARG A 280 6.70 4.04 -4.21
N ILE A 281 8.02 3.93 -4.10
CA ILE A 281 8.67 2.77 -3.47
C ILE A 281 9.74 3.27 -2.48
N ILE A 282 9.81 2.59 -1.33
CA ILE A 282 11.00 2.54 -0.48
C ILE A 282 11.20 1.10 -0.07
N THR A 283 12.33 0.50 -0.41
CA THR A 283 12.75 -0.85 0.00
C THR A 283 13.85 -0.74 1.03
N ALA A 284 13.62 -1.29 2.22
CA ALA A 284 14.63 -1.46 3.26
C ALA A 284 15.06 -2.92 3.31
N GLU A 285 16.35 -3.19 3.11
CA GLU A 285 16.93 -4.51 3.30
C GLU A 285 17.33 -4.69 4.76
N PHE A 286 16.68 -5.60 5.47
CA PHE A 286 17.16 -6.08 6.75
C PHE A 286 17.96 -7.38 6.55
N PRO A 287 18.88 -7.74 7.46
CA PRO A 287 19.59 -9.02 7.35
C PRO A 287 18.71 -10.26 7.28
N LEU A 288 17.49 -10.20 7.84
CA LEU A 288 16.56 -11.34 7.88
C LEU A 288 15.49 -11.33 6.78
N PHE A 289 15.16 -10.16 6.21
CA PHE A 289 14.08 -9.99 5.26
C PHE A 289 14.21 -8.66 4.52
N TYR A 290 13.55 -8.53 3.38
CA TYR A 290 13.30 -7.23 2.76
C TYR A 290 11.94 -6.68 3.18
N LEU A 291 11.86 -5.36 3.37
CA LEU A 291 10.61 -4.65 3.66
C LEU A 291 10.40 -3.51 2.67
N THR A 292 9.39 -3.64 1.80
CA THR A 292 9.09 -2.65 0.76
C THR A 292 7.79 -1.92 1.05
N ASN A 293 7.88 -0.61 1.34
CA ASN A 293 6.76 0.30 1.32
C ASN A 293 6.43 0.67 -0.13
N VAL A 294 5.20 0.40 -0.57
CA VAL A 294 4.76 0.69 -1.93
C VAL A 294 3.41 1.44 -1.95
N TYR A 295 3.33 2.45 -2.81
CA TYR A 295 2.08 3.09 -3.22
C TYR A 295 1.81 2.75 -4.68
N VAL A 296 0.95 1.77 -4.93
CA VAL A 296 0.73 1.25 -6.28
C VAL A 296 -0.12 2.24 -7.09
N PRO A 297 0.17 2.48 -8.39
CA PRO A 297 -0.61 3.39 -9.23
C PRO A 297 -2.11 3.05 -9.22
N ASN A 298 -2.94 4.05 -8.94
CA ASN A 298 -4.38 3.93 -9.17
C ASN A 298 -4.66 3.95 -10.68
N SER A 299 -5.58 3.11 -11.15
CA SER A 299 -5.95 3.02 -12.57
C SER A 299 -6.69 4.26 -13.12
N GLY A 300 -7.10 5.19 -12.24
CA GLY A 300 -7.76 6.43 -12.59
C GLY A 300 -9.28 6.30 -12.67
N GLN A 301 -10.00 7.42 -12.51
CA GLN A 301 -11.47 7.42 -12.53
C GLN A 301 -12.06 6.95 -13.87
N LYS A 302 -11.32 7.14 -14.96
CA LYS A 302 -11.70 6.69 -16.31
C LYS A 302 -11.00 5.39 -16.72
N LEU A 303 -10.26 4.76 -15.80
CA LEU A 303 -9.42 3.59 -16.05
C LEU A 303 -8.33 3.86 -17.12
N ASP A 304 -7.95 5.12 -17.29
CA ASP A 304 -6.96 5.59 -18.26
C ASP A 304 -5.55 5.06 -18.00
N ARG A 305 -5.25 4.64 -16.76
CA ARG A 305 -3.98 4.03 -16.37
C ARG A 305 -4.06 2.53 -16.14
N LEU A 306 -5.20 1.88 -16.40
CA LEU A 306 -5.39 0.46 -16.11
C LEU A 306 -4.33 -0.42 -16.79
N GLY A 307 -4.09 -0.21 -18.09
CA GLY A 307 -3.06 -0.96 -18.81
C GLY A 307 -1.65 -0.72 -18.26
N TYR A 308 -1.27 0.53 -17.96
CA TYR A 308 0.01 0.83 -17.31
C TYR A 308 0.14 0.11 -15.95
N ARG A 309 -0.93 0.11 -15.17
CA ARG A 309 -0.99 -0.52 -13.86
C ARG A 309 -0.80 -2.04 -13.95
N THR A 310 -1.61 -2.73 -14.76
CA THR A 310 -1.66 -4.20 -14.76
C THR A 310 -0.66 -4.87 -15.70
N GLU A 311 -0.26 -4.21 -16.80
CA GLU A 311 0.59 -4.82 -17.84
C GLU A 311 2.05 -4.41 -17.73
N ARG A 312 2.36 -3.33 -16.99
CA ARG A 312 3.73 -2.86 -16.76
C ARG A 312 4.07 -2.81 -15.28
N TRP A 313 3.48 -1.86 -14.54
CA TRP A 313 3.85 -1.63 -13.14
C TRP A 313 3.78 -2.89 -12.27
N ASP A 314 2.64 -3.59 -12.26
CA ASP A 314 2.47 -4.78 -11.42
C ASP A 314 3.41 -5.92 -11.83
N VAL A 315 3.69 -6.05 -13.13
CA VAL A 315 4.59 -7.06 -13.69
C VAL A 315 6.02 -6.80 -13.25
N ASP A 316 6.49 -5.56 -13.45
CA ASP A 316 7.86 -5.16 -13.14
C ASP A 316 8.12 -5.11 -11.63
N PHE A 317 7.12 -4.69 -10.84
CA PHE A 317 7.20 -4.73 -9.38
C PHE A 317 7.30 -6.17 -8.85
N LEU A 318 6.48 -7.10 -9.37
CA LEU A 318 6.56 -8.51 -8.98
C LEU A 318 7.90 -9.11 -9.38
N ALA A 319 8.43 -8.78 -10.56
CA ALA A 319 9.75 -9.21 -10.99
C ALA A 319 10.86 -8.74 -10.03
N MET A 320 10.78 -7.49 -9.55
CA MET A 320 11.71 -7.00 -8.52
C MET A 320 11.57 -7.80 -7.21
N MET A 321 10.35 -8.01 -6.70
CA MET A 321 10.14 -8.75 -5.44
C MET A 321 10.73 -10.16 -5.50
N ARG A 322 10.49 -10.86 -6.61
CA ARG A 322 11.07 -12.20 -6.84
C ARG A 322 12.59 -12.16 -6.94
N ARG A 323 13.15 -11.19 -7.66
CA ARG A 323 14.60 -11.01 -7.75
C ARG A 323 15.22 -10.79 -6.37
N LEU A 324 14.63 -9.93 -5.55
CA LEU A 324 15.11 -9.68 -4.17
C LEU A 324 15.07 -10.95 -3.33
N GLU A 325 13.99 -11.73 -3.39
CA GLU A 325 13.87 -12.99 -2.65
C GLU A 325 14.90 -14.02 -3.13
N GLU A 326 15.03 -14.21 -4.45
CA GLU A 326 15.90 -15.21 -5.08
C GLU A 326 17.39 -14.85 -4.92
N GLU A 327 17.79 -13.60 -5.18
CA GLU A 327 19.20 -13.15 -5.09
C GLU A 327 19.65 -12.92 -3.65
N GLY A 328 18.73 -12.46 -2.79
CA GLY A 328 19.03 -12.17 -1.38
C GLY A 328 19.04 -13.40 -0.49
N ASP A 329 18.45 -14.52 -0.93
CA ASP A 329 18.15 -15.70 -0.11
C ASP A 329 17.47 -15.34 1.22
N LYS A 330 16.53 -14.39 1.14
CA LYS A 330 15.81 -13.82 2.27
C LYS A 330 14.35 -13.61 1.87
N PRO A 331 13.40 -13.86 2.78
CA PRO A 331 12.00 -13.57 2.50
C PRO A 331 11.78 -12.07 2.27
N VAL A 332 10.76 -11.76 1.47
CA VAL A 332 10.33 -10.40 1.17
C VAL A 332 8.96 -10.13 1.79
N ILE A 333 8.78 -8.89 2.24
CA ILE A 333 7.51 -8.35 2.70
C ILE A 333 7.30 -7.05 1.95
N TRP A 334 6.15 -6.89 1.28
CA TRP A 334 5.74 -5.57 0.80
C TRP A 334 4.39 -5.18 1.38
N LEU A 335 4.22 -3.88 1.54
CA LEU A 335 3.09 -3.29 2.24
C LEU A 335 2.71 -1.96 1.63
N GLY A 336 1.48 -1.54 1.88
CA GLY A 336 0.98 -0.23 1.49
C GLY A 336 -0.37 -0.29 0.82
N ASP A 337 -0.75 0.83 0.23
CA ASP A 337 -1.94 0.94 -0.59
C ASP A 337 -1.66 0.32 -1.97
N LEU A 338 -2.17 -0.90 -2.15
CA LEU A 338 -2.05 -1.64 -3.39
C LEU A 338 -3.16 -1.27 -4.38
N ASN A 339 -4.08 -0.37 -4.03
CA ASN A 339 -5.13 0.09 -4.92
C ASN A 339 -5.92 -1.04 -5.59
N VAL A 340 -6.18 -2.14 -4.87
CA VAL A 340 -6.99 -3.26 -5.34
C VAL A 340 -7.73 -3.88 -4.16
N ALA A 341 -9.03 -4.13 -4.30
CA ALA A 341 -9.81 -4.94 -3.38
C ALA A 341 -10.04 -6.31 -4.03
N ASN A 342 -9.22 -7.27 -3.58
CA ASN A 342 -9.03 -8.55 -4.25
C ASN A 342 -10.32 -9.37 -4.40
N GLY A 343 -10.93 -9.70 -3.27
CA GLY A 343 -12.10 -10.58 -3.25
C GLY A 343 -13.39 -9.88 -2.81
N ALA A 344 -14.48 -10.64 -2.83
CA ALA A 344 -15.75 -10.21 -2.25
C ALA A 344 -15.57 -9.67 -0.83
N LYS A 345 -14.78 -10.37 0.01
CA LYS A 345 -14.55 -10.03 1.43
C LYS A 345 -13.82 -8.69 1.62
N ASP A 346 -13.27 -8.13 0.54
CA ASP A 346 -12.53 -6.87 0.51
C ASP A 346 -13.38 -5.69 0.02
N THR A 347 -14.65 -5.94 -0.34
CA THR A 347 -15.59 -4.89 -0.73
C THR A 347 -16.85 -4.91 0.13
N TRP A 348 -17.41 -3.73 0.40
CA TRP A 348 -18.69 -3.63 1.11
C TRP A 348 -19.90 -3.99 0.25
N ASN A 349 -19.76 -4.10 -1.08
CA ASN A 349 -20.90 -4.13 -2.01
C ASN A 349 -20.67 -5.04 -3.23
N GLU A 350 -20.08 -6.21 -3.02
CA GLU A 350 -19.66 -7.12 -4.10
C GLU A 350 -20.81 -7.44 -5.07
N GLY A 351 -20.51 -7.49 -6.37
CA GLY A 351 -21.50 -7.73 -7.43
C GLY A 351 -22.26 -6.47 -7.88
N ALA A 352 -22.05 -5.33 -7.23
CA ALA A 352 -22.60 -4.06 -7.71
C ALA A 352 -21.95 -3.64 -9.04
N LYS A 353 -22.77 -3.37 -10.06
CA LYS A 353 -22.32 -3.09 -11.44
C LYS A 353 -21.29 -1.98 -11.59
N HIS A 354 -21.26 -1.01 -10.68
CA HIS A 354 -20.33 0.11 -10.75
C HIS A 354 -18.92 -0.28 -10.28
N LEU A 355 -18.77 -1.28 -9.40
CA LEU A 355 -17.47 -1.73 -8.90
C LEU A 355 -16.61 -2.29 -10.03
N ALA A 356 -17.18 -3.14 -10.89
CA ALA A 356 -16.47 -3.67 -12.06
C ALA A 356 -15.96 -2.59 -13.05
N LYS A 357 -16.38 -1.32 -12.88
CA LYS A 357 -15.95 -0.17 -13.68
C LYS A 357 -15.24 0.91 -12.86
N SER A 358 -14.86 0.57 -11.63
CA SER A 358 -14.17 1.47 -10.71
C SER A 358 -12.76 0.96 -10.48
N ALA A 359 -11.79 1.87 -10.48
CA ALA A 359 -10.41 1.56 -10.12
C ALA A 359 -10.36 0.92 -8.71
N GLY A 360 -9.50 -0.08 -8.59
CA GLY A 360 -9.36 -0.94 -7.42
C GLY A 360 -10.35 -2.10 -7.34
N THR A 361 -11.31 -2.23 -8.26
CA THR A 361 -12.26 -3.36 -8.28
C THR A 361 -12.51 -3.93 -9.67
N THR A 362 -11.66 -3.59 -10.65
CA THR A 362 -11.74 -4.18 -12.01
C THR A 362 -11.31 -5.65 -12.01
N ALA A 363 -11.70 -6.38 -13.04
CA ALA A 363 -11.31 -7.79 -13.17
C ALA A 363 -9.81 -7.93 -13.44
N GLU A 364 -9.24 -6.97 -14.17
CA GLU A 364 -7.84 -6.88 -14.56
C GLU A 364 -6.94 -6.61 -13.36
N GLU A 365 -7.29 -5.67 -12.48
CA GLU A 365 -6.54 -5.41 -11.23
C GLU A 365 -6.56 -6.63 -10.31
N ARG A 366 -7.72 -7.28 -10.16
CA ARG A 366 -7.85 -8.50 -9.35
C ARG A 366 -7.05 -9.65 -9.93
N ALA A 367 -7.12 -9.87 -11.24
CA ALA A 367 -6.33 -10.91 -11.90
C ALA A 367 -4.82 -10.65 -11.79
N SER A 368 -4.37 -9.41 -11.96
CA SER A 368 -2.98 -8.99 -11.75
C SER A 368 -2.50 -9.28 -10.33
N PHE A 369 -3.33 -8.95 -9.33
CA PHE A 369 -3.02 -9.22 -7.93
C PHE A 369 -3.00 -10.72 -7.59
N GLU A 370 -3.91 -11.52 -8.17
CA GLU A 370 -3.89 -12.98 -8.03
C GLU A 370 -2.63 -13.62 -8.65
N VAL A 371 -2.04 -13.03 -9.70
CA VAL A 371 -0.73 -13.47 -10.20
C VAL A 371 0.36 -13.27 -9.14
N GLN A 372 0.33 -12.17 -8.39
CA GLN A 372 1.26 -11.93 -7.28
C GLN A 372 1.09 -12.98 -6.18
N LEU A 373 -0.15 -13.24 -5.75
CA LEU A 373 -0.43 -14.28 -4.74
C LEU A 373 -0.10 -15.69 -5.23
N GLY A 374 -0.25 -15.94 -6.53
CA GLY A 374 0.14 -17.20 -7.17
C GLY A 374 1.64 -17.42 -7.30
N ALA A 375 2.46 -16.38 -7.11
CA ALA A 375 3.91 -16.41 -7.29
C ALA A 375 4.69 -16.83 -6.01
N GLY A 376 4.03 -17.42 -5.02
CA GLY A 376 4.65 -17.85 -3.76
C GLY A 376 4.41 -16.90 -2.58
N PHE A 377 3.63 -15.84 -2.80
CA PHE A 377 3.33 -14.82 -1.81
C PHE A 377 1.92 -14.94 -1.25
N VAL A 378 1.70 -14.39 -0.05
CA VAL A 378 0.42 -14.49 0.64
C VAL A 378 0.03 -13.16 1.28
N ASP A 379 -1.26 -12.84 1.21
CA ASP A 379 -1.87 -11.76 1.97
C ASP A 379 -1.98 -12.16 3.46
N ALA A 380 -1.17 -11.53 4.31
CA ALA A 380 -1.03 -11.92 5.72
C ALA A 380 -2.37 -11.86 6.48
N PHE A 381 -3.16 -10.79 6.27
CA PHE A 381 -4.47 -10.66 6.91
C PHE A 381 -5.39 -11.79 6.49
N ARG A 382 -5.47 -12.10 5.20
CA ARG A 382 -6.39 -13.13 4.70
C ARG A 382 -5.91 -14.54 5.04
N TYR A 383 -4.61 -14.77 5.14
CA TYR A 383 -4.03 -16.04 5.58
C TYR A 383 -4.43 -16.36 7.03
N LEU A 384 -4.32 -15.37 7.92
CA LEU A 384 -4.58 -15.51 9.36
C LEU A 384 -6.08 -15.39 9.72
N HIS A 385 -6.79 -14.48 9.06
CA HIS A 385 -8.19 -14.13 9.33
C HIS A 385 -9.07 -14.44 8.12
N GLN A 386 -9.05 -15.71 7.67
CA GLN A 386 -9.68 -16.16 6.43
C GLN A 386 -11.15 -15.71 6.30
N ASP A 387 -11.91 -15.75 7.40
CA ASP A 387 -13.32 -15.38 7.43
C ASP A 387 -13.64 -13.96 7.92
N GLY A 388 -12.62 -13.14 8.18
CA GLY A 388 -12.79 -11.74 8.56
C GLY A 388 -13.51 -10.94 7.45
N ARG A 389 -14.67 -10.35 7.76
CA ARG A 389 -15.47 -9.51 6.85
C ARG A 389 -15.70 -8.14 7.47
N GLY A 390 -15.93 -7.14 6.62
CA GLY A 390 -16.11 -5.76 7.06
C GLY A 390 -14.82 -5.04 7.49
N HIS A 391 -13.67 -5.70 7.35
CA HIS A 391 -12.35 -5.14 7.64
C HIS A 391 -11.80 -4.39 6.43
N TYR A 392 -12.33 -3.19 6.22
CA TYR A 392 -11.87 -2.27 5.18
C TYR A 392 -10.75 -1.37 5.68
N THR A 393 -10.01 -0.79 4.73
CA THR A 393 -8.92 0.14 5.02
C THR A 393 -9.16 1.50 4.39
N TYR A 394 -10.04 1.61 3.39
CA TYR A 394 -10.42 2.83 2.70
C TYR A 394 -11.92 3.10 2.75
N TRP A 395 -12.30 4.36 2.95
CA TRP A 395 -13.69 4.82 2.85
C TRP A 395 -13.78 6.19 2.16
N SER A 396 -14.61 6.28 1.11
CA SER A 396 -14.84 7.55 0.41
C SER A 396 -15.37 8.64 1.35
N GLN A 397 -14.55 9.68 1.58
CA GLN A 397 -14.95 10.85 2.35
C GLN A 397 -16.12 11.60 1.70
N ARG A 398 -16.11 11.74 0.36
CA ARG A 398 -17.17 12.43 -0.39
C ARG A 398 -18.54 11.78 -0.19
N ALA A 399 -18.58 10.46 -0.04
CA ALA A 399 -19.81 9.70 0.18
C ALA A 399 -20.16 9.50 1.67
N GLY A 400 -19.32 9.97 2.59
CA GLY A 400 -19.52 9.76 4.03
C GLY A 400 -19.47 8.29 4.45
N ASN A 401 -18.66 7.48 3.76
CA ASN A 401 -18.76 6.02 3.85
C ASN A 401 -18.12 5.40 5.10
N ARG A 402 -17.34 6.15 5.88
CA ARG A 402 -16.57 5.60 7.00
C ARG A 402 -17.45 5.16 8.17
N GLU A 403 -18.40 6.00 8.57
CA GLU A 403 -19.35 5.71 9.65
C GLU A 403 -20.26 4.50 9.36
N PRO A 404 -20.89 4.36 8.18
CA PRO A 404 -21.67 3.17 7.84
C PRO A 404 -20.79 1.97 7.40
N ASN A 405 -19.47 2.07 7.54
CA ASN A 405 -18.48 1.08 7.13
C ASN A 405 -18.63 0.57 5.68
N LYS A 406 -18.92 1.47 4.74
CA LYS A 406 -19.04 1.17 3.30
C LYS A 406 -17.70 1.32 2.59
N GLY A 407 -16.77 0.42 2.91
CA GLY A 407 -15.36 0.55 2.53
C GLY A 407 -14.85 -0.45 1.48
N LEU A 408 -13.59 -0.26 1.11
CA LEU A 408 -12.77 -1.21 0.38
C LEU A 408 -11.54 -1.54 1.23
N ARG A 409 -11.03 -2.76 1.14
CA ARG A 409 -9.69 -3.09 1.64
C ARG A 409 -8.71 -2.93 0.50
N LEU A 410 -7.88 -1.90 0.57
CA LEU A 410 -6.89 -1.53 -0.45
C LEU A 410 -5.45 -1.61 0.08
N ASP A 411 -5.29 -1.69 1.40
CA ASP A 411 -4.00 -1.71 2.06
C ASP A 411 -3.70 -3.13 2.55
N TYR A 412 -2.48 -3.60 2.26
CA TYR A 412 -2.08 -5.00 2.46
C TYR A 412 -0.71 -5.11 3.10
N PHE A 413 -0.48 -6.27 3.72
CA PHE A 413 0.85 -6.86 3.87
C PHE A 413 0.88 -8.14 3.04
N ILE A 414 1.78 -8.19 2.07
CA ILE A 414 2.06 -9.40 1.32
C ILE A 414 3.42 -9.92 1.75
N CYS A 415 3.47 -11.20 2.07
CA CYS A 415 4.65 -11.86 2.62
C CYS A 415 5.03 -13.06 1.76
N SER A 416 6.33 -13.37 1.69
CA SER A 416 6.80 -14.71 1.35
C SER A 416 6.08 -15.75 2.21
N ARG A 417 5.54 -16.81 1.61
CA ARG A 417 4.81 -17.86 2.34
C ARG A 417 5.61 -18.44 3.51
N GLY A 418 6.93 -18.56 3.35
CA GLY A 418 7.82 -19.07 4.38
C GLY A 418 7.87 -18.27 5.68
N LEU A 419 7.34 -17.04 5.71
CA LEU A 419 7.19 -16.22 6.92
C LEU A 419 5.92 -16.54 7.71
N MET A 420 4.97 -17.29 7.16
CA MET A 420 3.70 -17.61 7.82
C MET A 420 3.71 -18.94 8.57
N GLU A 421 4.66 -19.81 8.23
CA GLU A 421 4.67 -21.21 8.67
C GLU A 421 5.80 -21.42 9.69
N ASP A 422 5.41 -21.86 10.89
CA ASP A 422 6.34 -22.20 11.96
C ASP A 422 7.14 -23.46 11.61
N GLY A 423 8.37 -23.56 12.10
CA GLY A 423 9.25 -24.69 11.84
C GLY A 423 10.68 -24.47 12.31
N ASP A 424 11.44 -25.57 12.38
CA ASP A 424 12.83 -25.55 12.81
C ASP A 424 13.68 -24.61 11.94
N GLY A 425 14.47 -23.75 12.58
CA GLY A 425 15.38 -22.82 11.90
C GLY A 425 14.75 -21.52 11.39
N LYS A 426 13.46 -21.27 11.62
CA LYS A 426 12.80 -20.00 11.25
C LYS A 426 13.29 -18.86 12.14
N LYS A 427 13.75 -17.78 11.52
CA LYS A 427 14.27 -16.58 12.21
C LYS A 427 13.27 -15.43 12.31
N ALA A 428 12.23 -15.46 11.48
CA ALA A 428 11.13 -14.51 11.51
C ALA A 428 9.82 -15.26 11.23
N LEU A 429 8.76 -14.91 11.96
CA LEU A 429 7.46 -15.57 11.84
C LEU A 429 6.33 -14.58 12.09
N VAL A 430 5.47 -14.40 11.10
CA VAL A 430 4.27 -13.55 11.19
C VAL A 430 3.28 -14.15 12.17
N ARG A 431 2.82 -13.32 13.11
CA ARG A 431 1.94 -13.70 14.21
C ARG A 431 0.55 -13.12 14.10
N ASP A 432 0.43 -11.87 13.68
CA ASP A 432 -0.87 -11.22 13.48
C ASP A 432 -0.82 -10.14 12.40
N SER A 433 -1.98 -9.86 11.80
CA SER A 433 -2.17 -8.72 10.89
C SER A 433 -3.60 -8.21 10.98
N TYR A 434 -3.78 -6.89 11.07
CA TYR A 434 -5.09 -6.28 11.32
C TYR A 434 -5.11 -4.78 10.98
N MET A 435 -6.32 -4.20 10.99
CA MET A 435 -6.58 -2.80 10.67
C MET A 435 -6.90 -2.00 11.95
N VAL A 436 -6.61 -0.70 11.93
CA VAL A 436 -6.85 0.24 13.04
C VAL A 436 -7.87 1.31 12.65
N PRO A 437 -9.15 0.95 12.46
CA PRO A 437 -10.16 1.82 11.83
C PRO A 437 -10.55 3.04 12.68
N ASP A 438 -10.25 3.03 13.97
CA ASP A 438 -10.47 4.13 14.91
C ASP A 438 -9.45 5.27 14.74
N VAL A 439 -8.30 5.02 14.10
CA VAL A 439 -7.32 6.08 13.80
C VAL A 439 -7.78 6.89 12.57
N LEU A 440 -8.11 8.15 12.84
CA LEU A 440 -8.62 9.11 11.85
C LEU A 440 -7.52 10.04 11.33
N GLY A 441 -7.79 10.71 10.21
CA GLY A 441 -6.89 11.71 9.61
C GLY A 441 -6.71 11.55 8.11
N SER A 442 -7.06 10.37 7.59
CA SER A 442 -7.05 10.01 6.18
C SER A 442 -8.39 9.34 5.81
N ASP A 443 -8.70 9.23 4.52
CA ASP A 443 -9.73 8.30 4.02
C ASP A 443 -9.31 6.84 4.15
N HIS A 444 -8.02 6.58 4.39
CA HIS A 444 -7.51 5.30 4.83
C HIS A 444 -7.36 5.20 6.36
N CYS A 445 -7.29 3.98 6.89
CA CYS A 445 -6.82 3.70 8.25
C CYS A 445 -5.48 2.96 8.24
N PRO A 446 -4.68 3.05 9.30
CA PRO A 446 -3.48 2.23 9.43
C PRO A 446 -3.80 0.74 9.43
N ILE A 447 -2.84 -0.04 8.98
CA ILE A 447 -2.77 -1.50 9.14
C ILE A 447 -1.49 -1.87 9.87
N VAL A 448 -1.54 -2.97 10.63
CA VAL A 448 -0.43 -3.46 11.44
C VAL A 448 -0.09 -4.88 11.02
N LEU A 449 1.21 -5.16 10.93
CA LEU A 449 1.79 -6.49 10.87
C LEU A 449 2.67 -6.68 12.08
N GLU A 450 2.50 -7.84 12.69
CA GLU A 450 3.10 -8.20 13.95
C GLU A 450 3.79 -9.55 13.74
N PHE A 451 5.10 -9.61 13.95
CA PHE A 451 5.86 -10.83 13.75
C PHE A 451 6.98 -10.98 14.78
N ASP A 452 7.29 -12.23 15.09
CA ASP A 452 8.42 -12.56 15.94
C ASP A 452 9.68 -12.56 15.11
N VAL A 453 10.73 -11.96 15.65
CA VAL A 453 12.10 -12.20 15.20
C VAL A 453 12.84 -12.93 16.29
N ILE A 454 13.54 -14.00 15.92
CA ILE A 454 14.42 -14.71 16.84
C ILE A 454 15.75 -13.97 16.86
N VAL A 455 16.07 -13.36 18.00
CA VAL A 455 17.39 -12.76 18.30
C VAL A 455 18.10 -13.60 19.37
N ASN A 456 19.42 -13.53 19.49
CA ASN A 456 20.11 -14.15 20.63
C ASN A 456 20.38 -13.09 21.72
N SER A 457 20.14 -13.44 22.98
CA SER A 457 20.22 -12.57 24.16
C SER A 457 21.63 -12.43 24.76
N THR A 458 22.68 -12.91 24.08
CA THR A 458 24.05 -12.91 24.64
C THR A 458 24.80 -11.57 24.54
N LEU A 459 24.16 -10.50 24.04
CA LEU A 459 24.72 -9.15 24.02
C LEU A 459 23.63 -8.11 24.31
N LEU A 460 23.18 -8.04 25.56
CA LEU A 460 22.59 -6.83 26.13
C LEU A 460 23.53 -6.24 27.17
#